data_AF-A0A432S1D2-F1
#
_entry.id   AF-A0A432S1D2-F1
#
_cell.length_a   1.000
_cell.length_b   1.000
_cell.length_c   1.000
_cell.angle_alpha   90.00
_cell.angle_beta   90.00
_cell.angle_gamma   90.00
#
_symmetry.space_group_name_H-M   'P 1'
#
loop_
_entity.id
_entity.type
_entity.pdbx_description
1 polymer ?
#
loop_
_entity_poly.entity_id
_entity_poly.type
_entity_poly.pdbx_seq_one_letter_code
_entity_poly.pdbx_strand_id
1 'polypeptide(L)'
;MLKKFLLVSLLINFSVFAYSGDYKSYLENRCINNNEGWACNTLGWIYLYDYPRDVQKALQFFKNGCDLNFSYACGGLGYIYKYEFKDREKALKFLKKACSLGDKWAESS
;
A
#
# COMPACT_ATOMS: atom_id res chain seq x y z
N MET A 1 13.62 17.40 -41.84
CA MET A 1 14.29 16.55 -40.84
C MET A 1 14.04 16.99 -39.39
N LEU A 2 13.96 18.30 -39.12
CA LEU A 2 13.68 18.86 -37.77
C LEU A 2 12.36 18.38 -37.12
N LYS A 3 11.27 18.19 -37.90
CA LYS A 3 9.98 17.68 -37.40
C LYS A 3 10.03 16.25 -36.86
N LYS A 4 10.90 15.38 -37.43
CA LYS A 4 11.09 14.00 -36.93
C LYS A 4 11.80 13.99 -35.58
N PHE A 5 12.75 14.90 -35.37
CA PHE A 5 13.45 15.06 -34.09
C PHE A 5 12.51 15.54 -32.96
N LEU A 6 11.60 16.49 -33.27
CA LEU A 6 10.59 16.96 -32.31
C LEU A 6 9.57 15.88 -31.92
N LEU A 7 9.17 15.00 -32.85
CA LEU A 7 8.29 13.88 -32.56
C LEU A 7 8.95 12.83 -31.65
N VAL A 8 10.23 12.54 -31.87
CA VAL A 8 10.99 11.57 -31.06
C VAL A 8 11.20 12.07 -29.62
N SER A 9 11.47 13.37 -29.43
CA SER A 9 11.64 13.93 -28.07
C SER A 9 10.34 14.01 -27.27
N LEU A 10 9.18 14.14 -27.91
CA LEU A 10 7.86 14.06 -27.28
C LEU A 10 7.54 12.65 -26.77
N LEU A 11 7.89 11.60 -27.52
CA LEU A 11 7.66 10.21 -27.13
C LEU A 11 8.53 9.78 -25.94
N ILE A 12 9.78 10.27 -25.87
CA ILE A 12 10.67 9.99 -24.74
C ILE A 12 10.11 10.62 -23.46
N ASN A 13 9.61 11.85 -23.51
CA ASN A 13 8.97 12.47 -22.35
C ASN A 13 7.67 11.76 -21.95
N PHE A 14 6.85 11.34 -22.92
CA PHE A 14 5.62 10.58 -22.65
C PHE A 14 5.91 9.26 -21.91
N SER A 15 6.99 8.57 -22.29
CA SER A 15 7.38 7.33 -21.62
C SER A 15 7.79 7.52 -20.16
N VAL A 16 8.46 8.63 -19.81
CA VAL A 16 8.90 8.91 -18.42
C VAL A 16 7.72 9.23 -17.50
N PHE A 17 6.70 9.93 -17.99
CA PHE A 17 5.50 10.24 -17.18
C PHE A 17 4.59 9.03 -16.90
N ALA A 18 4.66 7.96 -17.69
CA ALA A 18 3.86 6.75 -17.48
C ALA A 18 4.35 5.89 -16.28
N TYR A 19 5.65 5.89 -16.00
CA TYR A 19 6.26 4.89 -15.11
C TYR A 19 5.79 4.91 -13.65
N SER A 20 5.37 6.05 -13.09
CA SER A 20 4.94 6.12 -11.68
C SER A 20 3.46 5.75 -11.45
N GLY A 21 2.60 5.98 -12.45
CA GLY A 21 1.20 5.54 -12.43
C GLY A 21 1.06 4.02 -12.56
N ASP A 22 1.98 3.41 -13.29
CA ASP A 22 1.97 1.98 -13.57
C ASP A 22 2.15 1.12 -12.31
N TYR A 23 2.98 1.54 -11.35
CA TYR A 23 3.27 0.72 -10.17
C TYR A 23 2.11 0.64 -9.17
N LYS A 24 1.43 1.76 -8.88
CA LYS A 24 0.24 1.74 -8.00
C LYS A 24 -0.89 0.95 -8.66
N SER A 25 -1.14 1.15 -9.95
CA SER A 25 -2.14 0.38 -10.72
C SER A 25 -1.82 -1.13 -10.74
N TYR A 26 -0.55 -1.49 -10.94
CA TYR A 26 -0.08 -2.88 -10.86
C TYR A 26 -0.37 -3.50 -9.49
N LEU A 27 -0.03 -2.80 -8.41
CA LEU A 27 -0.33 -3.28 -7.05
C LEU A 27 -1.83 -3.35 -6.78
N GLU A 28 -2.63 -2.40 -7.29
CA GLU A 28 -4.08 -2.40 -7.12
C GLU A 28 -4.71 -3.62 -7.78
N ASN A 29 -4.29 -3.93 -9.01
CA ASN A 29 -4.73 -5.14 -9.70
C ASN A 29 -4.38 -6.40 -8.89
N ARG A 30 -3.14 -6.52 -8.41
CA ARG A 30 -2.74 -7.69 -7.61
C ARG A 30 -3.49 -7.78 -6.27
N CYS A 31 -3.71 -6.65 -5.60
CA CYS A 31 -4.45 -6.61 -4.35
C CYS A 31 -5.93 -6.98 -4.56
N ILE A 32 -6.62 -6.34 -5.51
CA ILE A 32 -8.08 -6.42 -5.66
C ILE A 32 -8.51 -7.60 -6.52
N ASN A 33 -7.83 -7.84 -7.65
CA ASN A 33 -8.25 -8.87 -8.61
C ASN A 33 -7.58 -10.22 -8.33
N ASN A 34 -6.31 -10.22 -7.93
CA ASN A 34 -5.59 -11.46 -7.64
C ASN A 34 -5.63 -11.86 -6.15
N ASN A 35 -6.24 -11.04 -5.28
CA ASN A 35 -6.34 -11.28 -3.84
C ASN A 35 -4.98 -11.50 -3.17
N GLU A 36 -3.97 -10.72 -3.57
CA GLU A 36 -2.62 -10.85 -3.03
C GLU A 36 -2.38 -9.86 -1.88
N GLY A 37 -2.46 -10.36 -0.65
CA GLY A 37 -2.40 -9.50 0.55
C GLY A 37 -1.10 -8.71 0.72
N TRP A 38 0.02 -9.17 0.15
CA TRP A 38 1.29 -8.43 0.15
C TRP A 38 1.21 -7.15 -0.69
N ALA A 39 0.47 -7.18 -1.80
CA ALA A 39 0.26 -6.02 -2.66
C ALA A 39 -0.63 -4.99 -1.94
N CYS A 40 -1.67 -5.48 -1.25
CA CYS A 40 -2.52 -4.64 -0.40
C CYS A 40 -1.71 -3.98 0.74
N ASN A 41 -0.85 -4.74 1.43
CA ASN A 41 0.05 -4.17 2.45
C ASN A 41 0.93 -3.07 1.86
N THR A 42 1.49 -3.30 0.67
CA THR A 42 2.38 -2.35 0.00
C THR A 42 1.64 -1.06 -0.34
N LEU A 43 0.42 -1.15 -0.89
CA LEU A 43 -0.43 0.02 -1.14
C LEU A 43 -0.79 0.77 0.15
N GLY A 44 -1.06 0.04 1.24
CA GLY A 44 -1.31 0.63 2.55
C GLY A 44 -0.17 1.56 2.98
N TRP A 45 1.07 1.09 2.90
CA TRP A 45 2.25 1.90 3.21
C TRP A 45 2.50 3.03 2.22
N ILE A 46 2.29 2.78 0.92
CA ILE A 46 2.38 3.81 -0.11
C ILE A 46 1.44 4.96 0.24
N TYR A 47 0.14 4.72 0.41
CA TYR A 47 -0.81 5.79 0.72
C TYR A 47 -0.55 6.49 2.06
N LEU A 48 -0.01 5.75 3.04
CA LEU A 48 0.31 6.33 4.35
C LEU A 48 1.51 7.28 4.29
N TYR A 49 2.47 7.07 3.39
CA TYR A 49 3.68 7.88 3.27
C TYR A 49 3.74 8.73 1.99
N ASP A 50 2.72 8.67 1.13
CA ASP A 50 2.62 9.47 -0.08
C ASP A 50 2.51 10.97 0.21
N TYR A 51 2.68 11.80 -0.83
CA TYR A 51 2.37 13.24 -0.73
C TYR A 51 1.38 13.67 -1.82
N PRO A 52 0.15 14.09 -1.45
CA PRO A 52 -0.39 14.13 -0.08
C PRO A 52 -0.65 12.73 0.48
N ARG A 53 -0.52 12.57 1.82
CA ARG A 53 -0.86 11.32 2.51
C ARG A 53 -2.37 11.08 2.44
N ASP A 54 -2.77 9.83 2.23
CA ASP A 54 -4.19 9.41 2.29
C ASP A 54 -4.35 8.28 3.31
N VAL A 55 -4.57 8.67 4.56
CA VAL A 55 -4.72 7.75 5.71
C VAL A 55 -5.92 6.82 5.54
N GLN A 56 -6.99 7.27 4.88
CA GLN A 56 -8.19 6.45 4.70
C GLN A 56 -7.98 5.37 3.64
N LYS A 57 -7.31 5.69 2.53
CA LYS A 57 -6.88 4.66 1.57
C LYS A 57 -5.88 3.69 2.18
N ALA A 58 -4.92 4.19 2.95
CA ALA A 58 -3.99 3.32 3.66
C ALA A 58 -4.73 2.30 4.55
N LEU A 59 -5.69 2.77 5.35
CA LEU A 59 -6.55 1.93 6.18
C LEU A 59 -7.30 0.88 5.35
N GLN A 60 -7.88 1.28 4.22
CA GLN A 60 -8.62 0.39 3.33
C GLN A 60 -7.73 -0.74 2.77
N PHE A 61 -6.55 -0.40 2.27
CA PHE A 61 -5.64 -1.40 1.71
C PHE A 61 -5.03 -2.32 2.78
N PHE A 62 -4.67 -1.81 3.95
CA PHE A 62 -4.30 -2.67 5.08
C PHE A 62 -5.44 -3.61 5.49
N LYS A 63 -6.69 -3.12 5.49
CA LYS A 63 -7.87 -3.95 5.77
C LYS A 63 -8.00 -5.08 4.75
N ASN A 64 -7.94 -4.79 3.46
CA ASN A 64 -8.02 -5.80 2.41
C ASN A 64 -6.93 -6.87 2.58
N GLY A 65 -5.67 -6.46 2.81
CA GLY A 65 -4.58 -7.42 3.03
C GLY A 65 -4.76 -8.25 4.31
N CYS A 66 -5.27 -7.64 5.37
CA CYS A 66 -5.51 -8.34 6.63
C CYS A 66 -6.71 -9.31 6.54
N ASP A 67 -7.74 -8.99 5.76
CA ASP A 67 -8.87 -9.87 5.46
C ASP A 67 -8.41 -11.11 4.65
N LEU A 68 -7.34 -10.97 3.86
CA LEU A 68 -6.63 -12.05 3.17
C LEU A 68 -5.63 -12.81 4.08
N ASN A 69 -5.65 -12.56 5.40
CA ASN A 69 -4.73 -13.13 6.39
C ASN A 69 -3.24 -12.88 6.10
N PHE A 70 -2.90 -11.80 5.38
CA PHE A 70 -1.51 -11.39 5.25
C PHE A 70 -1.06 -10.67 6.54
N SER A 71 -0.19 -11.33 7.29
CA SER A 71 0.18 -10.95 8.65
C SER A 71 0.65 -9.49 8.77
N TYR A 72 1.52 -9.04 7.86
CA TYR A 72 2.03 -7.66 7.83
C TYR A 72 0.96 -6.61 7.54
N ALA A 73 -0.08 -6.92 6.76
CA ALA A 73 -1.19 -5.99 6.55
C ALA A 73 -2.02 -5.81 7.83
N CYS A 74 -2.19 -6.87 8.62
CA CYS A 74 -2.77 -6.76 9.96
C CYS A 74 -1.87 -5.95 10.89
N GLY A 75 -0.54 -6.10 10.79
CA GLY A 75 0.43 -5.23 11.48
C GLY A 75 0.28 -3.77 11.09
N GLY A 76 0.09 -3.48 9.80
CA GLY A 76 -0.21 -2.14 9.28
C GLY A 76 -1.52 -1.54 9.84
N LEU A 77 -2.58 -2.34 10.00
CA LEU A 77 -3.79 -1.90 10.72
C LEU A 77 -3.47 -1.59 12.20
N GLY A 78 -2.69 -2.42 12.86
CA GLY A 78 -2.20 -2.17 14.21
C GLY A 78 -1.48 -0.83 14.32
N TYR A 79 -0.55 -0.57 13.40
CA TYR A 79 0.20 0.68 13.29
C TYR A 79 -0.72 1.88 13.09
N ILE A 80 -1.61 1.85 12.09
CA ILE A 80 -2.43 3.02 11.74
C ILE A 80 -3.41 3.36 12.85
N TYR A 81 -4.00 2.37 13.52
CA TYR A 81 -4.86 2.61 14.69
C TYR A 81 -4.07 3.18 15.86
N LYS A 82 -2.84 2.72 16.11
CA LYS A 82 -1.98 3.24 17.19
C LYS A 82 -1.54 4.68 16.94
N TYR A 83 -1.09 5.00 15.73
CA TYR A 83 -0.38 6.25 15.46
C TYR A 83 -1.22 7.33 14.79
N GLU A 84 -2.10 6.99 13.85
CA GLU A 84 -2.93 7.98 13.16
C GLU A 84 -4.25 8.21 13.90
N PHE A 85 -4.96 7.13 14.27
CA PHE A 85 -6.27 7.22 14.93
C PHE A 85 -6.21 7.28 16.47
N LYS A 86 -5.08 6.93 17.08
CA LYS A 86 -4.89 6.81 18.53
C LYS A 86 -5.90 5.88 19.23
N ASP A 87 -6.40 4.87 18.51
CA ASP A 87 -7.33 3.84 19.00
C ASP A 87 -6.54 2.61 19.49
N ARG A 88 -6.25 2.57 20.79
CA ARG A 88 -5.46 1.48 21.40
C ARG A 88 -6.14 0.13 21.33
N GLU A 89 -7.47 0.09 21.43
CA GLU A 89 -8.21 -1.17 21.45
C GLU A 89 -8.14 -1.84 20.08
N LYS A 90 -8.43 -1.07 19.01
CA LYS A 90 -8.29 -1.57 17.65
C LYS A 90 -6.85 -1.89 17.29
N ALA A 91 -5.89 -1.08 17.73
CA ALA A 91 -4.47 -1.37 17.52
C ALA A 91 -4.09 -2.74 18.10
N LEU A 92 -4.41 -3.00 19.37
CA LEU A 92 -4.14 -4.29 20.01
C LEU A 92 -4.86 -5.45 19.33
N LYS A 93 -6.11 -5.25 18.89
CA LYS A 93 -6.87 -6.28 18.16
C LYS A 93 -6.12 -6.72 16.90
N PHE A 94 -5.68 -5.77 16.07
CA PHE A 94 -5.03 -6.11 14.80
C PHE A 94 -3.57 -6.56 14.99
N LEU A 95 -2.83 -6.03 15.96
CA LEU A 95 -1.50 -6.53 16.32
C LEU A 95 -1.57 -7.99 16.80
N LYS A 96 -2.52 -8.34 17.69
CA LYS A 96 -2.72 -9.74 18.10
C LYS A 96 -3.02 -10.67 16.93
N LYS A 97 -3.84 -10.21 15.97
CA LYS A 97 -4.10 -10.98 14.74
C LYS A 97 -2.81 -11.16 13.93
N ALA A 98 -2.02 -10.11 13.75
CA ALA A 98 -0.73 -10.17 13.05
C ALA A 98 0.23 -11.17 13.72
N CYS A 99 0.38 -11.14 15.05
CA CYS A 99 1.17 -12.12 15.82
C CYS A 99 0.67 -13.55 15.57
N SER A 100 -0.65 -13.79 15.62
CA SER A 100 -1.22 -15.13 15.41
C SER A 100 -0.97 -15.67 14.00
N LEU A 101 -0.70 -14.78 13.04
CA LEU A 101 -0.35 -15.10 11.65
C LEU A 101 1.17 -15.13 11.41
N GLY A 102 1.99 -15.02 12.46
CA GLY A 102 3.44 -15.15 12.40
C GLY A 102 4.21 -13.85 12.13
N ASP A 103 3.58 -12.67 12.25
CA ASP A 103 4.31 -11.40 12.18
C ASP A 103 5.06 -11.14 13.50
N LYS A 104 6.38 -11.33 13.46
CA LYS A 104 7.28 -11.09 14.58
C LYS A 104 7.41 -9.62 14.96
N TRP A 105 7.20 -8.69 14.03
CA TRP A 105 7.25 -7.26 14.34
C TRP A 105 6.13 -6.87 15.30
N ALA A 106 4.95 -7.47 15.12
CA ALA A 106 3.79 -7.24 15.97
C ALA A 106 3.98 -7.71 17.43
N GLU A 107 4.87 -8.68 17.69
CA GLU A 107 5.19 -9.15 19.06
C GLU A 107 5.88 -8.06 19.90
N SER A 108 6.54 -7.10 19.24
CA SER A 108 7.33 -6.04 19.88
C SER A 108 6.66 -4.65 19.87
N SER A 109 5.44 -4.55 19.32
CA SER A 109 4.76 -3.28 19.00
C SER A 109 3.59 -2.96 19.92
#